data_AF-A0A1L8E8P7-F1
#
_entry.id   AF-A0A1L8E8P7-F1
#
_cell.length_a   1.000
_cell.length_b   1.000
_cell.length_c   1.000
_cell.angle_alpha   90.00
_cell.angle_beta   90.00
_cell.angle_gamma   90.00
#
_symmetry.space_group_name_H-M   'P 1'
#
loop_
_entity.id
_entity.type
_entity.pdbx_description
1 polymer ?
#
loop_
_entity_poly.entity_id
_entity_poly.type
_entity_poly.pdbx_seq_one_letter_code
_entity_poly.pdbx_strand_id
1 'polypeptide(L)'
;LRVETKESLKSGNMADINDTRTISCHILDTSLGKAAHGVHITLYRQLADDQWQELNKAITNEDGRVNQLLSFADFQTSVYKLKFDILPYFEEKKTPSFYPFIEVVVKCERGQH
;
A
#
# COMPACT_ATOMS: atom_id res chain seq x y z
N LEU A 1 -5.97 -3.27 5.52
CA LEU A 1 -5.52 -2.24 4.57
C LEU A 1 -6.35 -0.99 4.82
N ARG A 2 -5.71 0.14 5.11
CA ARG A 2 -6.38 1.44 5.22
C ARG A 2 -5.74 2.32 4.14
N VAL A 3 -6.51 2.67 3.11
CA VAL A 3 -6.09 3.69 2.14
C VAL A 3 -6.42 5.03 2.80
N GLU A 4 -5.40 5.76 3.25
CA GLU A 4 -5.61 7.12 3.74
C GLU A 4 -5.28 8.11 2.64
N THR A 5 -6.29 8.81 2.14
CA THR A 5 -6.10 10.02 1.35
C THR A 5 -5.86 11.19 2.32
N LYS A 6 -4.64 11.70 2.42
CA LYS A 6 -4.41 12.97 3.13
C LYS A 6 -4.65 14.12 2.17
N GLU A 7 -5.68 14.93 2.43
CA GLU A 7 -5.80 16.26 1.85
C GLU A 7 -4.82 17.19 2.58
N SER A 8 -3.89 17.82 1.85
CA SER A 8 -3.08 18.90 2.43
C SER A 8 -3.83 20.23 2.25
N LEU A 9 -4.45 20.72 3.33
CA LEU A 9 -4.98 22.08 3.38
C LEU A 9 -3.81 23.07 3.33
N LYS A 10 -3.52 23.65 2.17
CA LYS A 10 -2.79 24.92 2.07
C LYS A 10 -3.79 26.03 1.74
N SER A 11 -3.91 27.00 2.65
CA SER A 11 -4.76 28.18 2.41
C SER A 11 -4.14 29.06 1.31
N GLY A 12 -4.77 29.06 0.14
CA GLY A 12 -4.42 29.96 -0.96
C GLY A 12 -5.07 29.51 -2.27
N ASN A 13 -6.16 30.19 -2.67
CA ASN A 13 -6.93 30.06 -3.92
C ASN A 13 -7.64 28.71 -4.22
N MET A 14 -8.96 28.80 -4.40
CA MET A 14 -9.93 27.73 -4.70
C MET A 14 -9.75 27.02 -6.07
N ALA A 15 -8.58 27.12 -6.72
CA ALA A 15 -8.31 26.50 -8.03
C ALA A 15 -7.23 25.40 -8.01
N ASP A 16 -6.47 25.25 -6.92
CA ASP A 16 -5.44 24.22 -6.78
C ASP A 16 -5.61 23.44 -5.47
N ILE A 17 -6.68 22.66 -5.36
CA ILE A 17 -6.70 21.56 -4.39
C ILE A 17 -5.73 20.52 -4.95
N ASN A 18 -4.46 20.60 -4.53
CA ASN A 18 -3.50 19.52 -4.74
C ASN A 18 -3.99 18.32 -3.94
N ASP A 19 -4.78 17.50 -4.63
CA ASP A 19 -5.38 16.26 -4.19
C ASP A 19 -4.29 15.23 -3.92
N THR A 20 -3.56 15.35 -2.80
CA THR A 20 -2.38 14.53 -2.49
C THR A 20 -2.75 13.08 -2.16
N ARG A 21 -3.26 12.34 -3.16
CA ARG A 21 -3.53 10.91 -3.06
C ARG A 21 -2.22 10.14 -3.03
N THR A 22 -2.06 9.33 -1.99
CA THR A 22 -0.97 8.38 -1.86
C THR A 22 -1.55 7.01 -1.55
N ILE A 23 -0.90 5.96 -2.04
CA ILE A 23 -1.20 4.59 -1.61
C ILE A 23 -0.33 4.32 -0.39
N SER A 24 -0.94 3.96 0.73
CA SER A 24 -0.25 3.61 1.97
C SER A 24 -0.76 2.28 2.51
N CYS A 25 -0.01 1.68 3.43
CA CYS A 25 -0.45 0.46 4.11
C CYS A 25 -0.08 0.48 5.58
N HIS A 26 -0.81 -0.31 6.36
CA HIS A 26 -0.55 -0.62 7.76
C HIS A 26 -0.89 -2.09 8.00
N ILE A 27 0.07 -2.82 8.55
CA ILE A 27 -0.01 -4.25 8.80
C ILE A 27 0.14 -4.51 10.29
N LEU A 28 -0.82 -5.22 10.85
CA LEU A 28 -0.81 -5.68 12.23
C LEU A 28 -0.72 -7.21 12.24
N ASP A 29 0.23 -7.74 12.99
CA ASP A 29 0.25 -9.14 13.37
C ASP A 29 -0.65 -9.31 14.61
N THR A 30 -1.85 -9.83 14.37
CA THR A 30 -2.86 -10.03 15.42
C THR A 30 -2.54 -11.19 16.35
N SER A 31 -1.64 -12.11 15.98
CA SER A 31 -1.23 -13.21 16.85
C SER A 31 -0.36 -12.71 18.00
N LEU A 32 0.40 -11.63 17.76
CA LEU A 32 1.25 -10.96 18.73
C LEU A 32 0.63 -9.68 19.28
N GLY A 33 -0.45 -9.19 18.66
CA GLY A 33 -1.04 -7.89 18.97
C GLY A 33 -0.11 -6.72 18.66
N LYS A 34 0.76 -6.84 17.66
CA LYS A 34 1.83 -5.88 17.35
C LYS A 34 1.85 -5.49 15.88
N ALA A 35 2.48 -4.36 15.58
CA ALA A 35 2.74 -3.95 14.21
C ALA A 35 3.72 -4.91 13.54
N ALA A 36 3.47 -5.24 12.27
CA ALA A 36 4.32 -6.13 11.50
C ALA A 36 5.43 -5.35 10.79
N HIS A 37 6.55 -5.13 11.48
CA HIS A 37 7.78 -4.56 10.92
C HIS A 37 8.43 -5.54 9.93
N GLY A 38 9.03 -5.03 8.85
CA GLY A 38 9.92 -5.82 7.99
C GLY A 38 9.22 -6.63 6.92
N VAL A 39 7.93 -6.39 6.70
CA VAL A 39 7.17 -7.05 5.63
C VAL A 39 7.48 -6.37 4.31
N HIS A 40 7.94 -7.16 3.33
CA HIS A 40 8.15 -6.68 1.97
C HIS A 40 6.81 -6.52 1.25
N ILE A 41 6.68 -5.42 0.52
CA ILE A 41 5.47 -5.06 -0.21
C ILE A 41 5.85 -4.66 -1.62
N THR A 42 5.13 -5.19 -2.60
CA THR A 42 5.23 -4.77 -4.00
C THR A 42 3.90 -4.19 -4.47
N LEU A 43 3.95 -2.98 -5.01
CA LEU A 43 2.81 -2.31 -5.63
C LEU A 43 2.82 -2.56 -7.13
N TYR A 44 1.67 -2.99 -7.65
CA TYR A 44 1.41 -3.13 -9.08
C TYR A 44 0.22 -2.28 -9.51
N ARG A 45 0.18 -1.94 -10.80
CA ARG A 45 -0.98 -1.37 -11.48
C ARG A 45 -1.40 -2.28 -12.64
N GLN A 46 -2.70 -2.49 -12.77
CA GLN A 46 -3.26 -3.27 -13.88
C GLN A 46 -3.10 -2.47 -15.18
N LEU A 47 -2.59 -3.12 -16.22
CA LEU A 47 -2.53 -2.64 -17.59
C LEU A 47 -3.71 -3.23 -18.38
N ALA A 48 -3.73 -3.01 -19.70
CA ALA A 48 -4.61 -3.75 -20.60
C ALA A 48 -4.34 -5.27 -20.50
N ASP A 49 -5.33 -6.07 -20.90
CA ASP A 49 -5.24 -7.54 -21.01
C ASP A 49 -4.83 -8.25 -19.69
N ASP A 50 -5.27 -7.71 -18.55
CA ASP A 50 -5.01 -8.25 -17.20
C ASP A 50 -3.53 -8.39 -16.82
N GLN A 51 -2.65 -7.68 -17.52
CA GLN A 51 -1.23 -7.61 -17.16
C GLN A 51 -1.02 -6.68 -15.96
N TRP A 52 0.02 -6.97 -15.16
CA TRP A 52 0.37 -6.17 -13.99
C TRP A 52 1.74 -5.52 -14.18
N GLN A 53 1.78 -4.18 -14.14
CA GLN A 53 3.00 -3.41 -14.12
C GLN A 53 3.46 -3.23 -12.67
N GLU A 54 4.67 -3.66 -12.33
CA GLU A 54 5.29 -3.31 -11.05
C GLU A 54 5.59 -1.80 -11.04
N LEU A 55 5.15 -1.10 -9.99
CA LEU A 55 5.38 0.33 -9.83
C LEU A 55 6.42 0.63 -8.76
N ASN A 56 6.36 -0.07 -7.62
CA ASN A 56 7.23 0.21 -6.50
C ASN A 56 7.37 -0.97 -5.54
N LYS A 57 8.43 -0.95 -4.72
CA LYS A 57 8.67 -1.88 -3.62
C LYS A 57 8.98 -1.11 -2.34
N ALA A 58 8.51 -1.62 -1.21
CA ALA A 58 8.80 -1.04 0.11
C ALA A 58 8.84 -2.12 1.19
N ILE A 59 9.31 -1.73 2.37
CA ILE A 59 9.34 -2.56 3.57
C ILE A 59 8.62 -1.80 4.68
N THR A 60 7.77 -2.48 5.45
CA THR A 60 7.10 -1.84 6.59
C THR A 60 8.08 -1.40 7.66
N ASN A 61 7.86 -0.20 8.20
CA ASN A 61 8.65 0.36 9.30
C ASN A 61 8.27 -0.27 10.66
N GLU A 62 8.82 0.26 11.76
CA GLU A 62 8.54 -0.19 13.14
C GLU A 62 7.07 -0.12 13.56
N ASP A 63 6.30 0.78 12.96
CA ASP A 63 4.85 0.89 13.15
C ASP A 63 4.07 0.03 12.14
N GLY A 64 4.74 -0.87 11.41
CA GLY A 64 4.10 -1.77 10.45
C GLY A 64 3.54 -1.05 9.22
N ARG A 65 4.05 0.16 8.92
CA ARG A 65 3.53 1.04 7.87
C ARG A 65 4.46 1.21 6.69
N VAL A 66 3.84 1.50 5.55
CA VAL A 66 4.47 2.22 4.44
C VAL A 66 3.61 3.44 4.15
N ASN A 67 4.16 4.63 4.40
CA ASN A 67 3.40 5.88 4.32
C ASN A 67 3.13 6.34 2.88
N GLN A 68 3.97 5.92 1.93
CA GLN A 68 3.83 6.29 0.53
C GLN A 68 4.45 5.22 -0.39
N LEU A 69 3.60 4.41 -1.02
CA LEU A 69 3.96 3.45 -2.07
C LEU A 69 3.87 4.04 -3.47
N LEU A 70 3.07 5.09 -3.65
CA LEU A 70 2.92 5.78 -4.92
C LEU A 70 2.87 7.29 -4.69
N SER A 71 3.60 8.04 -5.53
CA SER A 71 3.53 9.49 -5.54
C SER A 71 2.19 9.96 -6.12
N PHE A 72 1.78 11.18 -5.78
CA PHE A 72 0.58 11.76 -6.38
C PHE A 72 0.73 11.93 -7.90
N ALA A 73 1.91 12.31 -8.38
CA ALA A 73 2.17 12.52 -9.80
C ALA A 73 2.00 11.22 -10.62
N ASP A 74 2.27 10.07 -10.01
CA ASP A 74 2.17 8.76 -10.65
C ASP A 74 0.79 8.11 -10.46
N PHE A 75 -0.08 8.71 -9.65
CA PHE A 75 -1.41 8.18 -9.35
C PHE A 75 -2.37 8.37 -10.54
N GLN A 76 -3.04 7.29 -10.91
CA GLN A 76 -3.99 7.23 -12.01
C GLN A 76 -5.25 6.48 -11.57
N THR A 77 -6.40 6.81 -12.17
CA THR A 77 -7.60 5.99 -12.00
C THR A 77 -7.34 4.62 -12.63
N SER A 78 -7.18 3.59 -11.80
CA SER A 78 -6.78 2.25 -12.23
C SER A 78 -7.06 1.24 -11.12
N VAL A 79 -6.94 -0.03 -11.45
CA VAL A 79 -6.81 -1.09 -10.44
C VAL A 79 -5.35 -1.22 -10.02
N TYR A 80 -5.13 -1.30 -8.71
CA TYR A 80 -3.84 -1.51 -8.09
C TYR A 80 -3.85 -2.83 -7.32
N LYS A 81 -2.67 -3.45 -7.22
CA LYS A 81 -2.46 -4.67 -6.44
C LYS A 81 -1.30 -4.48 -5.49
N LEU A 82 -1.52 -4.74 -4.20
CA LEU A 82 -0.46 -4.81 -3.20
C LEU A 82 -0.18 -6.28 -2.91
N LYS A 83 1.05 -6.72 -3.15
CA LYS A 83 1.54 -8.04 -2.74
C LYS A 83 2.36 -7.88 -1.46
N PHE A 84 1.97 -8.60 -0.42
CA PHE A 84 2.64 -8.66 0.88
C PHE A 84 3.35 -10.01 0.99
N ASP A 85 4.66 -10.02 1.14
CA ASP A 85 5.44 -11.25 1.29
C ASP A 85 5.42 -11.68 2.76
N ILE A 86 4.54 -12.63 3.09
CA ILE A 86 4.21 -13.02 4.46
C ILE A 86 5.14 -14.14 4.97
N LEU A 87 5.55 -15.06 4.09
CA LEU A 87 6.40 -16.17 4.49
C LEU A 87 7.73 -15.72 5.12
N PRO A 88 8.51 -14.81 4.50
CA PRO A 88 9.79 -14.41 5.08
C PRO A 88 9.64 -13.76 6.46
N TYR A 89 8.56 -13.00 6.66
CA TYR A 89 8.24 -12.36 7.94
C TYR A 89 8.03 -13.37 9.07
N PHE A 90 7.37 -14.50 8.80
CA PHE A 90 7.09 -15.54 9.80
C PHE A 90 8.25 -16.53 9.95
N GLU A 91 9.00 -16.81 8.88
CA GLU A 91 10.21 -17.64 8.92
C GLU A 91 11.27 -17.05 9.87
N GLU A 92 11.50 -15.74 9.81
CA GLU A 92 12.39 -15.03 10.74
C GLU A 92 11.98 -15.24 12.21
N LYS A 93 10.67 -15.34 12.45
CA LYS A 93 10.07 -15.56 13.78
C LYS A 93 9.91 -17.03 14.14
N LYS A 94 10.43 -17.94 13.30
CA LYS A 94 10.33 -19.40 13.46
C LYS A 94 8.90 -19.88 13.72
N THR A 95 7.95 -19.20 13.10
CA THR A 95 6.52 -19.50 13.24
C THR A 95 6.00 -20.00 11.88
N PRO A 96 5.24 -21.11 11.83
CA PRO A 96 4.65 -21.56 10.58
C PRO A 96 3.70 -20.51 10.01
N SER A 97 3.85 -20.18 8.73
CA SER A 97 2.87 -19.36 8.00
C SER A 97 1.99 -20.24 7.11
N PHE A 98 0.69 -19.97 7.14
CA PHE A 98 -0.25 -20.57 6.19
C PHE A 98 -0.17 -19.90 4.80
N TYR A 99 0.12 -18.59 4.76
CA TYR A 99 0.16 -17.82 3.53
C TYR A 99 1.60 -17.56 3.10
N PRO A 100 2.00 -17.96 1.87
CA PRO A 100 3.31 -17.60 1.35
C PRO A 100 3.41 -16.08 1.11
N PHE A 101 2.32 -15.50 0.60
CA PHE A 101 2.11 -14.08 0.39
C PHE A 101 0.60 -13.81 0.38
N ILE A 102 0.22 -12.55 0.48
CA ILE A 102 -1.17 -12.07 0.35
C ILE A 102 -1.20 -11.02 -0.74
N GLU A 103 -2.17 -11.09 -1.65
CA GLU A 103 -2.43 -10.02 -2.62
C GLU A 103 -3.75 -9.33 -2.31
N VAL A 104 -3.74 -8.00 -2.27
CA VAL A 104 -4.95 -7.18 -2.14
C VAL A 104 -5.10 -6.34 -3.39
N VAL A 105 -6.19 -6.53 -4.11
CA VAL A 105 -6.53 -5.82 -5.35
C VAL A 105 -7.60 -4.79 -5.06
N VAL A 106 -7.36 -3.54 -5.45
CA VAL A 106 -8.25 -2.40 -5.18
C VAL A 106 -8.44 -1.58 -6.46
N LYS A 107 -9.69 -1.20 -6.76
CA LYS A 107 -9.97 -0.19 -7.77
C LYS A 107 -9.81 1.18 -7.11
N CYS A 108 -8.95 2.03 -7.68
CA CYS A 108 -8.76 3.40 -7.21
C CYS A 108 -9.24 4.37 -8.30
N GLU A 109 -10.15 5.26 -7.93
CA GLU A 109 -10.66 6.30 -8.81
C GLU A 109 -10.35 7.69 -8.23
N ARG A 110 -10.09 8.66 -9.12
CA ARG A 110 -10.05 10.07 -8.68
C ARG A 110 -11.45 10.45 -8.16
N GLY A 111 -11.53 10.86 -6.89
CA GLY A 111 -12.76 11.30 -6.20
C GLY A 111 -13.33 10.31 -5.19
N GLN A 112 -12.75 9.12 -5.03
CA GLN A 112 -13.13 8.14 -4.01
C GLN A 112 -12.05 8.03 -2.93
N HIS A 113 -12.50 7.83 -1.67
CA HIS A 113 -11.65 7.62 -0.49
C HIS A 113 -11.45 6.13 -0.21
#